data_AF-A0A9R0JP50-F1
#
_entry.id   AF-A0A9R0JP50-F1
#
_cell.length_a   1.000
_cell.length_b   1.000
_cell.length_c   1.000
_cell.angle_alpha   90.00
_cell.angle_beta   90.00
_cell.angle_gamma   90.00
#
_symmetry.space_group_name_H-M   'P 1'
#
loop_
_entity.id
_entity.type
_entity.pdbx_description
1 polymer ?
#
loop_
_entity_poly.entity_id
_entity_poly.type
_entity_poly.pdbx_seq_one_letter_code
_entity_poly.pdbx_strand_id
1 'polypeptide(L)'
;MLERVRNKRMVIAGDSLNRNMWESLACLLYTSIPSSGFEVHAQKIVYKLLKAKDYNFTFEFYWTPFLVDFDTNHKSGKDVVVLDKVSPNFHQLKGADIMVFNSGHWWSHTGKLKS
;
A
#
# COMPACT_ATOMS: atom_id res chain seq x y z
N MET A 1 -15.79 -2.12 -15.05
CA MET A 1 -14.73 -1.45 -14.27
C MET A 1 -13.38 -2.15 -14.42
N LEU A 2 -13.30 -3.47 -14.15
CA LEU A 2 -12.09 -4.29 -14.34
C LEU A 2 -11.47 -4.19 -15.74
N GLU A 3 -12.27 -4.08 -16.80
CA GLU A 3 -11.75 -3.88 -18.16
C GLU A 3 -10.86 -2.65 -18.33
N ARG A 4 -11.12 -1.55 -17.59
CA ARG A 4 -10.30 -0.33 -17.66
C ARG A 4 -8.91 -0.52 -17.05
N VAL A 5 -8.77 -1.52 -16.19
CA VAL A 5 -7.52 -1.85 -15.49
C VAL A 5 -6.92 -3.16 -15.99
N ARG A 6 -7.40 -3.69 -17.11
CA ARG A 6 -6.82 -4.86 -17.76
C ARG A 6 -5.35 -4.60 -18.11
N ASN A 7 -4.48 -5.57 -17.82
CA ASN A 7 -3.03 -5.49 -17.99
C ASN A 7 -2.38 -4.33 -17.23
N LYS A 8 -2.99 -3.86 -16.13
CA LYS A 8 -2.43 -2.79 -15.31
C LYS A 8 -1.97 -3.27 -13.95
N ARG A 9 -0.99 -2.57 -13.42
CA ARG A 9 -0.55 -2.64 -12.03
C ARG A 9 -0.96 -1.37 -11.29
N MET A 10 -1.84 -1.53 -10.32
CA MET A 10 -2.27 -0.46 -9.41
C MET A 10 -1.63 -0.66 -8.04
N VAL A 11 -1.00 0.40 -7.53
CA VAL A 11 -0.33 0.39 -6.23
C VAL A 11 -0.90 1.50 -5.34
N ILE A 12 -1.27 1.14 -4.12
CA ILE A 12 -1.57 2.07 -3.03
C ILE A 12 -0.38 2.10 -2.08
N ALA A 13 0.11 3.29 -1.76
CA ALA A 13 1.23 3.46 -0.84
C ALA A 13 0.88 4.52 0.21
N GLY A 14 0.94 4.16 1.50
CA GLY A 14 0.56 5.09 2.55
C GLY A 14 0.40 4.48 3.93
N ASP A 15 -0.51 5.06 4.72
CA ASP A 15 -0.76 4.71 6.11
C ASP A 15 -1.93 3.71 6.29
N SER A 16 -2.40 3.57 7.53
CA SER A 16 -3.52 2.67 7.87
C SER A 16 -4.82 2.98 7.14
N LEU A 17 -5.10 4.23 6.78
CA LEU A 17 -6.30 4.58 6.03
C LEU A 17 -6.21 4.06 4.59
N ASN A 18 -5.03 4.14 3.97
CA ASN A 18 -4.80 3.52 2.65
C ASN A 18 -4.95 2.01 2.68
N ARG A 19 -4.50 1.36 3.76
CA ARG A 19 -4.71 -0.08 3.94
C ARG A 19 -6.20 -0.43 3.96
N ASN A 20 -7.00 0.35 4.70
CA ASN A 20 -8.46 0.16 4.75
C ASN A 20 -9.11 0.40 3.37
N MET A 21 -8.65 1.43 2.63
CA MET A 21 -9.11 1.67 1.26
C MET A 21 -8.78 0.50 0.33
N TRP A 22 -7.57 -0.07 0.45
CA TRP A 22 -7.18 -1.26 -0.30
C TRP A 22 -8.10 -2.45 0.03
N GLU A 23 -8.37 -2.72 1.31
CA GLU A 23 -9.25 -3.83 1.72
C GLU A 23 -10.69 -3.65 1.22
N SER A 24 -11.23 -2.43 1.34
CA SER A 24 -12.56 -2.10 0.85
C SER A 24 -12.69 -2.33 -0.66
N LEU A 25 -11.74 -1.80 -1.45
CA LEU A 25 -11.77 -1.96 -2.90
C LEU A 25 -11.48 -3.41 -3.32
N ALA A 26 -10.60 -4.11 -2.61
CA ALA A 26 -10.32 -5.52 -2.85
C ALA A 26 -11.59 -6.36 -2.68
N CYS A 27 -12.41 -6.11 -1.65
CA CYS A 27 -13.69 -6.77 -1.46
C CYS A 27 -14.69 -6.46 -2.60
N LEU A 28 -14.77 -5.21 -3.07
CA LEU A 28 -15.61 -4.85 -4.21
C LEU A 28 -15.19 -5.56 -5.50
N LEU A 29 -13.87 -5.71 -5.72
CA LEU A 29 -13.36 -6.46 -6.86
C LEU A 29 -13.66 -7.95 -6.70
N TYR A 30 -13.47 -8.50 -5.50
CA TYR A 30 -13.67 -9.91 -5.22
C TYR A 30 -15.11 -10.38 -5.46
N THR A 31 -16.10 -9.51 -5.31
CA THR A 31 -17.51 -9.82 -5.62
C THR A 31 -17.87 -9.67 -7.10
N SER A 32 -16.98 -9.10 -7.91
CA SER A 32 -17.26 -8.77 -9.31
C SER A 32 -17.05 -9.95 -10.28
N ILE A 33 -16.27 -10.96 -9.90
CA ILE A 33 -15.99 -12.18 -10.69
C ILE A 33 -15.87 -13.41 -9.74
N PRO A 34 -15.87 -14.65 -10.25
CA PRO A 34 -15.70 -15.84 -9.42
C PRO A 34 -14.39 -15.82 -8.62
N SER A 35 -14.44 -16.31 -7.37
CA SER A 35 -13.30 -16.34 -6.44
C SER A 35 -12.06 -17.06 -6.99
N SER A 36 -12.25 -18.09 -7.83
CA SER A 36 -11.17 -18.82 -8.51
C SER A 36 -10.33 -17.93 -9.44
N GLY A 37 -10.94 -16.84 -9.95
CA GLY A 37 -10.30 -15.83 -10.78
C GLY A 37 -9.32 -14.93 -10.02
N PHE A 38 -9.25 -15.04 -8.69
CA PHE A 38 -8.34 -14.25 -7.86
C PHE A 38 -7.17 -15.04 -7.29
N GLU A 39 -6.07 -14.33 -7.07
CA GLU A 39 -4.96 -14.71 -6.19
C GLU A 39 -4.79 -13.58 -5.16
N VAL A 40 -4.77 -13.92 -3.87
CA VAL A 40 -4.78 -12.93 -2.79
C VAL A 40 -3.71 -13.25 -1.76
N HIS A 41 -2.86 -12.26 -1.46
CA HIS A 41 -1.86 -12.28 -0.41
C HIS A 41 -2.08 -11.08 0.51
N ALA A 42 -2.91 -11.24 1.55
CA ALA A 42 -3.35 -10.13 2.40
C ALA A 42 -3.07 -10.32 3.91
N GLN A 43 -2.29 -11.33 4.27
CA GLN A 43 -1.98 -11.70 5.67
C GLN A 43 -1.01 -10.72 6.34
N LYS A 44 -0.19 -10.00 5.57
CA LYS A 44 0.81 -9.07 6.10
C LYS A 44 0.21 -7.66 6.24
N ILE A 45 0.61 -6.95 7.30
CA ILE A 45 0.22 -5.56 7.54
C ILE A 45 0.96 -4.62 6.57
N VAL A 46 2.22 -4.94 6.26
CA VAL A 46 3.14 -4.09 5.50
C VAL A 46 2.98 -4.16 3.98
N TYR A 47 2.36 -5.25 3.50
CA TYR A 47 2.17 -5.48 2.07
C TYR A 47 0.91 -6.32 1.84
N LYS A 48 0.10 -5.94 0.86
CA LYS A 48 -1.06 -6.73 0.41
C LYS A 48 -1.12 -6.77 -1.11
N LEU A 49 -1.58 -7.89 -1.66
CA LEU A 49 -1.74 -8.11 -3.10
C LEU A 49 -3.06 -8.82 -3.38
N LEU A 50 -3.74 -8.35 -4.41
CA LEU A 50 -4.86 -9.01 -5.07
C LEU A 50 -4.57 -9.00 -6.57
N LYS A 51 -4.62 -10.16 -7.20
CA LYS A 51 -4.45 -10.32 -8.64
C LYS A 51 -5.71 -10.93 -9.24
N ALA A 52 -6.31 -10.20 -10.19
CA ALA A 52 -7.40 -10.70 -11.01
C ALA A 52 -6.82 -11.37 -12.27
N LYS A 53 -6.80 -12.71 -12.29
CA LYS A 53 -6.06 -13.51 -13.28
C LYS A 53 -6.54 -13.24 -14.70
N ASP A 54 -7.85 -13.27 -14.93
CA ASP A 54 -8.48 -13.12 -16.25
C ASP A 54 -8.28 -11.73 -16.87
N TYR A 55 -7.89 -10.75 -16.04
CA TYR A 55 -7.65 -9.37 -16.43
C TYR A 55 -6.17 -9.02 -16.45
N ASN A 56 -5.31 -9.93 -15.97
CA ASN A 56 -3.90 -9.65 -15.70
C ASN A 56 -3.71 -8.32 -14.95
N PHE A 57 -4.58 -8.08 -13.96
CA PHE A 57 -4.60 -6.86 -13.16
C PHE A 57 -4.05 -7.16 -11.77
N THR A 58 -3.13 -6.33 -11.28
CA THR A 58 -2.65 -6.39 -9.89
C THR A 58 -3.04 -5.15 -9.11
N PHE A 59 -3.47 -5.37 -7.88
CA PHE A 59 -3.83 -4.34 -6.93
C PHE A 59 -3.07 -4.55 -5.62
N GLU A 60 -2.13 -3.65 -5.35
CA GLU A 60 -1.13 -3.80 -4.30
C GLU A 60 -1.22 -2.69 -3.26
N PHE A 61 -0.82 -2.99 -2.02
CA PHE A 61 -0.63 -2.02 -0.95
C PHE A 61 0.80 -2.13 -0.40
N TYR A 62 1.47 -0.99 -0.22
CA TYR A 62 2.74 -0.88 0.49
C TYR A 62 2.64 0.08 1.67
N TRP A 63 3.09 -0.40 2.84
CA TRP A 63 3.16 0.42 4.03
C TRP A 63 4.26 1.47 3.91
N THR A 64 3.87 2.73 3.88
CA THR A 64 4.80 3.86 3.87
C THR A 64 4.11 5.08 4.49
N PRO A 65 3.84 5.05 5.81
CA PRO A 65 2.89 5.95 6.46
C PRO A 65 3.24 7.43 6.31
N PHE A 66 4.52 7.76 6.16
CA PHE A 66 5.02 9.12 5.96
C PHE A 66 5.44 9.42 4.51
N LEU A 67 5.37 8.45 3.59
CA LEU A 67 5.93 8.47 2.22
C LEU A 67 7.45 8.67 2.11
N VAL A 68 8.05 9.31 3.10
CA VAL A 68 9.48 9.46 3.32
C VAL A 68 10.01 8.37 4.26
N ASP A 69 11.32 8.32 4.43
CA ASP A 69 11.99 7.37 5.30
C ASP A 69 11.61 7.61 6.76
N PHE A 70 11.43 6.50 7.50
CA PHE A 70 11.09 6.51 8.91
C PHE A 70 12.11 5.64 9.64
N ASP A 71 13.09 6.30 10.22
CA ASP A 71 14.23 5.67 10.86
C ASP A 71 13.92 5.40 12.35
N THR A 72 13.53 4.16 12.64
CA THR A 72 13.31 3.68 14.01
C THR A 72 14.62 3.35 14.74
N ASN A 73 15.77 3.38 14.05
CA ASN A 73 17.09 3.08 14.61
C ASN A 73 18.01 4.30 14.56
N HIS A 74 17.44 5.51 14.52
CA HIS A 74 18.19 6.74 14.40
C HIS A 74 19.16 6.91 15.58
N LYS A 75 20.32 7.52 15.33
CA LYS A 75 21.41 7.69 16.33
C LYS A 75 20.98 8.41 17.61
N SER A 76 19.88 9.17 17.57
CA SER A 76 19.31 9.85 18.73
C SER A 76 18.51 8.92 19.66
N GLY A 77 18.31 7.64 19.32
CA GLY A 77 17.50 6.70 20.07
C GLY A 77 15.99 6.98 20.04
N LYS A 78 15.52 7.73 19.04
CA LYS A 78 14.10 8.08 18.84
C LYS A 78 13.74 7.75 17.40
N ASP A 79 12.48 7.45 17.14
CA ASP A 79 12.00 7.31 15.77
C ASP A 79 11.99 8.67 15.07
N VAL A 80 12.62 8.76 13.91
CA VAL A 80 12.78 10.00 13.15
C VAL A 80 12.18 9.86 11.77
N VAL A 81 11.36 10.84 11.37
CA VAL A 81 10.90 11.00 10.00
C VAL A 81 11.94 11.82 9.24
N VAL A 82 12.56 11.23 8.22
CA VAL A 82 13.65 11.84 7.45
C VAL A 82 13.08 12.43 6.17
N LEU A 83 12.79 13.73 6.17
CA LEU A 83 11.99 14.40 5.12
C LEU A 83 12.67 14.46 3.74
N ASP A 84 14.00 14.44 3.70
CA ASP A 84 14.83 14.55 2.50
C ASP A 84 15.13 13.20 1.84
N LYS A 85 14.60 12.09 2.39
CA LYS A 85 14.80 10.74 1.88
C LYS A 85 13.46 10.04 1.65
N VAL A 86 13.20 9.60 0.42
CA VAL A 86 11.99 8.82 0.12
C VAL A 86 12.02 7.46 0.81
N SER A 87 10.84 6.92 1.12
CA SER A 87 10.73 5.60 1.74
C SER A 87 11.41 4.52 0.87
N PRO A 88 12.15 3.57 1.49
CA PRO A 88 12.78 2.46 0.76
C PRO A 88 11.78 1.63 -0.07
N ASN A 89 10.51 1.62 0.32
CA ASN A 89 9.46 0.89 -0.39
C ASN A 89 9.13 1.49 -1.76
N PHE A 90 9.53 2.74 -2.07
CA PHE A 90 9.29 3.35 -3.38
C PHE A 90 9.97 2.60 -4.53
N HIS A 91 11.04 1.85 -4.26
CA HIS A 91 11.64 0.98 -5.27
C HIS A 91 10.65 -0.07 -5.79
N GLN A 92 9.72 -0.53 -4.95
CA GLN A 92 8.70 -1.51 -5.31
C GLN A 92 7.63 -0.92 -6.24
N LEU A 93 7.40 0.39 -6.19
CA LEU A 93 6.38 1.07 -6.99
C LEU A 93 6.80 1.24 -8.47
N LYS A 94 8.08 1.03 -8.79
CA LYS A 94 8.57 1.14 -10.17
C LYS A 94 7.76 0.24 -11.11
N GLY A 95 7.32 0.80 -12.22
CA GLY A 95 6.51 0.08 -13.22
C GLY A 95 5.02 -0.06 -12.87
N ALA A 96 4.52 0.62 -11.83
CA ALA A 96 3.08 0.74 -11.63
C ALA A 96 2.46 1.66 -12.69
N ASP A 97 1.32 1.25 -13.25
CA ASP A 97 0.51 2.06 -14.16
C ASP A 97 -0.31 3.12 -13.42
N ILE A 98 -0.74 2.79 -12.20
CA ILE A 98 -1.59 3.64 -11.37
C ILE A 98 -0.99 3.63 -9.96
N MET A 99 -0.73 4.82 -9.41
CA MET A 99 -0.24 5.00 -8.05
C MET A 99 -1.20 5.89 -7.27
N VAL A 100 -1.58 5.45 -6.07
CA VAL A 100 -2.41 6.22 -5.14
C VAL A 100 -1.64 6.40 -3.84
N PHE A 101 -1.40 7.65 -3.46
CA PHE A 101 -0.70 8.02 -2.25
C PHE A 101 -1.64 8.69 -1.27
N ASN A 102 -1.50 8.38 0.01
CA ASN A 102 -2.02 9.21 1.08
C ASN A 102 -1.15 9.05 2.33
N SER A 103 -1.03 10.14 3.07
CA SER A 103 -0.25 10.26 4.28
C SER A 103 -0.81 11.40 5.09
N GLY A 104 -1.31 11.11 6.29
CA GLY A 104 -1.90 12.13 7.15
C GLY A 104 -2.13 11.62 8.57
N HIS A 105 -2.75 10.46 8.69
CA HIS A 105 -3.15 9.91 9.99
C HIS A 105 -1.95 9.74 10.93
N TRP A 106 -0.81 9.30 10.42
CA TRP A 106 0.40 9.05 11.21
C TRP A 106 1.18 10.32 11.61
N TRP A 107 0.91 11.46 10.99
CA TRP A 107 1.59 12.73 11.32
C TRP A 107 1.12 13.32 12.64
N SER A 108 -0.16 13.13 12.98
CA SER A 108 -0.75 13.59 14.23
C SER A 108 -0.49 12.65 15.42
N HIS A 109 0.08 11.46 15.18
CA HIS A 109 0.42 10.53 16.25
C HIS A 109 1.62 11.06 17.04
N THR A 110 1.36 11.56 18.24
CA THR A 110 2.38 11.94 19.22
C THR A 110 2.41 10.89 20.35
N GLY A 111 3.60 10.38 20.70
CA GLY A 111 3.78 9.44 21.82
C GLY A 111 4.18 8.02 21.42
N LYS A 112 4.14 7.08 22.39
CA LYS A 112 4.67 5.69 22.30
C LYS A 112 3.95 4.74 21.33
N LEU A 113 2.99 5.21 20.53
CA LEU A 113 2.16 4.37 19.63
C LEU A 113 2.70 4.28 18.19
N LYS A 114 3.93 4.75 17.93
CA LYS A 114 4.64 4.49 16.68
C LYS A 114 5.45 3.20 16.81
N SER A 115 4.79 2.06 16.98
CA SER A 115 5.44 0.74 16.92
C SER A 115 5.07 0.01 15.65
#